data_AF-A0A353DSM0-F1
#
_entry.id   AF-A0A353DSM0-F1
#
_cell.length_a   1.000
_cell.length_b   1.000
_cell.length_c   1.000
_cell.angle_alpha   90.00
_cell.angle_beta   90.00
_cell.angle_gamma   90.00
#
_symmetry.space_group_name_H-M   'P 1'
#
loop_
_entity.id
_entity.type
_entity.pdbx_description
1 polymer ?
#
loop_
_entity_poly.entity_id
_entity_poly.type
_entity_poly.pdbx_seq_one_letter_code
_entity_poly.pdbx_strand_id
1 'polypeptide(L)'
;MCSEKGFEKGRLYQAVYTAVGAPVIGLSFAALRDCVSWIKNGSPHLGSPVEGIDTAYAYGRSQTGRFLRTFAYNDFNLDEAGRETLDGFIANVAGGMRGEFNQRFGQNSKDRNNMMHQLFPFASIEQTDPETEDTGSLHGRLDGRGSNLKIMYTNTSAEYHRVDASLLHTDPDGRRDIHQGSNTRVYHFAGTEHGIGVWPPTDNGFIVEGAERSQNIRSIIDYTPLLRACLINMDAWVTEGKEPPASEHPRIEEGTLVHPSSLQAVFSKIPGSNYPERHATPRRREFSPSDGNEHPNILPPEIGKEFGGLVPAVNSDGNEIGGIIAPEIAVPVAAHTGWTLRHPDVGGDKQLLVFAGGTIPFPTTQSQRLSAGDPRPSIEERYSSRDDYLDQVKEAAEELVESRYLLPEDVEVSVSLASRMWDWFTDSDS
;
A
#
# COMPACT_ATOMS: atom_id res chain seq x y z
N MET A 1 -2.47 23.57 -21.55
CA MET A 1 -3.17 24.65 -20.82
C MET A 1 -2.20 25.79 -20.64
N CYS A 2 -2.55 26.99 -21.07
CA CYS A 2 -1.74 28.20 -20.84
C CYS A 2 -2.44 29.03 -19.76
N SER A 3 -1.69 29.59 -18.83
CA SER A 3 -2.20 30.52 -17.83
C SER A 3 -1.44 31.84 -17.96
N GLU A 4 -2.15 32.93 -18.23
CA GLU A 4 -1.56 34.28 -18.27
C GLU A 4 -0.98 34.70 -16.92
N LYS A 5 -1.56 34.20 -15.82
CA LYS A 5 -1.10 34.45 -14.45
C LYS A 5 -0.12 33.39 -13.93
N GLY A 6 0.21 32.38 -14.75
CA GLY A 6 1.00 31.21 -14.34
C GLY A 6 0.21 30.19 -13.51
N PHE A 7 0.89 29.11 -13.11
CA PHE A 7 0.38 28.10 -12.18
C PHE A 7 1.03 28.28 -10.81
N GLU A 8 0.23 28.17 -9.75
CA GLU A 8 0.70 28.26 -8.36
C GLU A 8 1.22 26.90 -7.87
N LYS A 9 2.36 26.90 -7.17
CA LYS A 9 2.89 25.71 -6.51
C LYS A 9 1.88 25.19 -5.48
N GLY A 10 1.66 23.87 -5.45
CA GLY A 10 0.77 23.21 -4.49
C GLY A 10 -0.73 23.28 -4.83
N ARG A 11 -1.11 23.79 -6.02
CA ARG A 11 -2.49 23.76 -6.52
C ARG A 11 -2.71 22.65 -7.55
N LEU A 12 -3.93 22.10 -7.59
CA LEU A 12 -4.41 21.24 -8.66
C LEU A 12 -5.29 22.04 -9.61
N TYR A 13 -5.03 21.90 -10.90
CA TYR A 13 -5.82 22.52 -11.97
C TYR A 13 -6.50 21.43 -12.79
N GLN A 14 -7.80 21.57 -13.01
CA GLN A 14 -8.60 20.62 -13.79
C GLN A 14 -9.10 21.29 -15.05
N ALA A 15 -8.96 20.61 -16.19
CA ALA A 15 -9.60 20.98 -17.44
C ALA A 15 -10.51 19.84 -17.90
N VAL A 16 -11.73 20.20 -18.28
CA VAL A 16 -12.73 19.28 -18.85
C VAL A 16 -12.95 19.70 -20.30
N TYR A 17 -12.81 18.76 -21.22
CA TYR A 17 -12.97 19.01 -22.65
C TYR A 17 -13.46 17.74 -23.37
N THR A 18 -14.12 17.93 -24.50
CA THR A 18 -14.54 16.82 -25.37
C THR A 18 -13.34 16.37 -26.21
N ALA A 19 -12.93 15.12 -26.05
CA ALA A 19 -11.86 14.49 -26.83
C ALA A 19 -12.41 13.51 -27.89
N VAL A 20 -11.65 13.31 -28.97
CA VAL A 20 -11.91 12.30 -30.00
C VAL A 20 -10.71 11.36 -30.12
N GLY A 21 -10.92 10.14 -30.64
CA GLY A 21 -9.84 9.19 -30.89
C GLY A 21 -9.28 8.50 -29.64
N ALA A 22 -10.15 7.97 -28.77
CA ALA A 22 -9.70 7.15 -27.64
C ALA A 22 -8.90 5.94 -28.17
N PRO A 23 -7.65 5.72 -27.70
CA PRO A 23 -6.89 4.54 -28.11
C PRO A 23 -7.55 3.27 -27.57
N VAL A 24 -7.37 2.15 -28.27
CA VAL A 24 -7.71 0.83 -27.73
C VAL A 24 -6.71 0.53 -26.60
N ILE A 25 -7.24 0.36 -25.39
CA ILE A 25 -6.49 -0.07 -24.21
C ILE A 25 -7.14 -1.34 -23.64
N GLY A 26 -6.46 -2.04 -22.73
CA GLY A 26 -6.99 -3.24 -22.06
C GLY A 26 -6.51 -4.56 -22.66
N LEU A 27 -5.93 -4.56 -23.86
CA LEU A 27 -5.32 -5.75 -24.48
C LEU A 27 -4.17 -6.36 -23.65
N SER A 28 -3.59 -5.59 -22.72
CA SER A 28 -2.56 -6.09 -21.80
C SER A 28 -3.07 -7.20 -20.86
N PHE A 29 -4.36 -7.23 -20.53
CA PHE A 29 -4.94 -8.34 -19.74
C PHE A 29 -4.89 -9.65 -20.51
N ALA A 30 -5.39 -9.63 -21.76
CA ALA A 30 -5.33 -10.78 -22.66
C ALA A 30 -3.88 -11.17 -22.96
N ALA A 31 -2.99 -10.19 -23.19
CA ALA A 31 -1.58 -10.46 -23.42
C ALA A 31 -0.93 -11.19 -22.23
N LEU A 32 -1.17 -10.75 -20.99
CA LEU A 32 -0.64 -11.46 -19.80
C LEU A 32 -1.18 -12.88 -19.73
N ARG A 33 -2.51 -13.05 -19.80
CA ARG A 33 -3.20 -14.34 -19.75
C ARG A 33 -2.66 -15.30 -20.80
N ASP A 34 -2.65 -14.88 -22.07
CA ASP A 34 -2.30 -15.74 -23.20
C ASP A 34 -0.80 -16.05 -23.23
N CYS A 35 0.06 -15.10 -22.86
CA CYS A 35 1.49 -15.36 -22.71
C CYS A 35 1.76 -16.40 -21.62
N VAL A 36 1.14 -16.28 -20.45
CA VAL A 36 1.32 -17.26 -19.36
C VAL A 36 0.75 -18.62 -19.76
N SER A 37 -0.45 -18.67 -20.36
CA SER A 37 -1.03 -19.91 -20.86
C SER A 37 -0.12 -20.60 -21.88
N TRP A 38 0.43 -19.83 -22.83
CA TRP A 38 1.37 -20.33 -23.84
C TRP A 38 2.68 -20.81 -23.22
N ILE A 39 3.21 -20.13 -22.21
CA ILE A 39 4.42 -20.59 -21.49
C ILE A 39 4.16 -21.93 -20.78
N LYS A 40 3.00 -22.10 -20.13
CA LYS A 40 2.67 -23.35 -19.42
C LYS A 40 2.38 -24.51 -20.39
N ASN A 41 1.67 -24.22 -21.49
CA ASN A 41 1.02 -25.28 -22.28
C ASN A 41 1.45 -25.35 -23.75
N GLY A 42 2.14 -24.33 -24.27
CA GLY A 42 2.33 -24.15 -25.70
C GLY A 42 1.02 -23.95 -26.46
N SER A 43 1.10 -24.08 -27.78
CA SER A 43 -0.03 -24.06 -28.71
C SER A 43 0.23 -25.04 -29.86
N PRO A 44 -0.79 -25.38 -30.69
CA PRO A 44 -0.59 -26.26 -31.84
C PRO A 44 0.44 -25.76 -32.87
N HIS A 45 0.68 -24.45 -32.93
CA HIS A 45 1.55 -23.82 -33.93
C HIS A 45 2.88 -23.31 -33.36
N LEU A 46 2.98 -23.21 -32.04
CA LEU A 46 4.15 -22.71 -31.32
C LEU A 46 4.23 -23.42 -29.97
N GLY A 47 5.22 -24.30 -29.81
CA GLY A 47 5.46 -25.00 -28.55
C GLY A 47 5.76 -24.04 -27.40
N SER A 48 5.68 -24.55 -26.16
CA SER A 48 6.13 -23.79 -25.00
C SER A 48 7.65 -23.50 -25.11
N PRO A 49 8.11 -22.31 -24.69
CA PRO A 49 9.53 -21.96 -24.72
C PRO A 49 10.35 -22.71 -23.64
N VAL A 50 9.70 -23.25 -22.60
CA VAL A 50 10.35 -23.92 -21.47
C VAL A 50 9.50 -25.12 -21.03
N GLU A 51 10.09 -26.30 -20.98
CA GLU A 51 9.40 -27.50 -20.49
C GLU A 51 9.28 -27.50 -18.96
N GLY A 52 8.20 -28.09 -18.43
CA GLY A 52 8.06 -28.33 -16.99
C GLY A 52 7.62 -27.13 -16.15
N ILE A 53 6.96 -26.13 -16.74
CA ILE A 53 6.34 -25.04 -15.97
C ILE A 53 4.93 -25.44 -15.53
N ASP A 54 4.83 -25.93 -14.30
CA ASP A 54 3.54 -26.33 -13.71
C ASP A 54 2.79 -25.14 -13.08
N THR A 55 3.54 -24.15 -12.59
CA THR A 55 3.00 -23.05 -11.78
C THR A 55 3.48 -21.69 -12.28
N ALA A 56 2.61 -20.68 -12.23
CA ALA A 56 2.92 -19.30 -12.58
C ALA A 56 2.41 -18.30 -11.53
N TYR A 57 3.28 -17.38 -11.13
CA TYR A 57 2.96 -16.30 -10.20
C TYR A 57 3.08 -14.93 -10.86
N ALA A 58 2.29 -13.98 -10.40
CA ALA A 58 2.48 -12.57 -10.75
C ALA A 58 2.76 -11.71 -9.50
N TYR A 59 3.64 -10.73 -9.66
CA TYR A 59 3.86 -9.66 -8.69
C TYR A 59 3.60 -8.32 -9.37
N GLY A 60 2.76 -7.50 -8.76
CA GLY A 60 2.44 -6.16 -9.24
C GLY A 60 2.58 -5.14 -8.12
N ARG A 61 3.28 -4.05 -8.38
CA ARG A 61 3.49 -2.94 -7.45
C ARG A 61 2.77 -1.70 -7.93
N SER A 62 2.04 -1.02 -7.05
CA SER A 62 1.35 0.24 -7.34
C SER A 62 0.37 0.07 -8.51
N GLN A 63 0.60 0.72 -9.66
CA GLN A 63 -0.25 0.57 -10.85
C GLN A 63 -0.32 -0.87 -11.37
N THR A 64 0.77 -1.65 -11.34
CA THR A 64 0.68 -3.07 -11.75
C THR A 64 0.00 -3.93 -10.68
N GLY A 65 -0.01 -3.51 -9.42
CA GLY A 65 -0.83 -4.12 -8.37
C GLY A 65 -2.33 -3.84 -8.60
N ARG A 66 -2.68 -2.60 -8.98
CA ARG A 66 -4.05 -2.25 -9.41
C ARG A 66 -4.46 -3.01 -10.68
N PHE A 67 -3.51 -3.27 -11.59
CA PHE A 67 -3.74 -4.11 -12.76
C PHE A 67 -4.13 -5.52 -12.34
N LEU A 68 -3.40 -6.15 -11.41
CA LEU A 68 -3.75 -7.48 -10.89
C LEU A 68 -5.11 -7.48 -10.16
N ARG A 69 -5.46 -6.40 -9.44
CA ARG A 69 -6.81 -6.23 -8.87
C ARG A 69 -7.89 -6.18 -9.95
N THR A 70 -7.69 -5.42 -11.02
CA THR A 70 -8.63 -5.38 -12.15
C THR A 70 -8.67 -6.70 -12.92
N PHE A 71 -7.55 -7.40 -13.05
CA PHE A 71 -7.44 -8.72 -13.67
C PHE A 71 -8.28 -9.76 -12.90
N ALA A 72 -8.19 -9.76 -11.57
CA ALA A 72 -9.03 -10.59 -10.70
C ALA A 72 -10.52 -10.24 -10.81
N TYR A 73 -10.86 -8.94 -10.74
CA TYR A 73 -12.24 -8.48 -10.86
C TYR A 73 -12.92 -8.96 -12.14
N ASN A 74 -12.21 -8.87 -13.27
CA ASN A 74 -12.73 -9.25 -14.58
C ASN A 74 -12.56 -10.74 -14.89
N ASP A 75 -11.99 -11.54 -13.99
CA ASP A 75 -11.62 -12.95 -14.22
C ASP A 75 -10.84 -13.15 -15.53
N PHE A 76 -9.82 -12.32 -15.76
CA PHE A 76 -8.91 -12.53 -16.89
C PHE A 76 -7.93 -13.69 -16.66
N ASN A 77 -8.05 -14.44 -15.54
CA ASN A 77 -7.19 -15.58 -15.26
C ASN A 77 -7.55 -16.84 -16.06
N LEU A 78 -8.77 -16.92 -16.59
CA LEU A 78 -9.26 -18.02 -17.39
C LEU A 78 -8.91 -17.84 -18.87
N ASP A 79 -8.09 -18.73 -19.43
CA ASP A 79 -7.80 -18.73 -20.86
C ASP A 79 -8.97 -19.22 -21.73
N GLU A 80 -8.84 -19.08 -23.06
CA GLU A 80 -9.89 -19.45 -24.01
C GLU A 80 -10.13 -20.98 -24.11
N ALA A 81 -9.25 -21.79 -23.51
CA ALA A 81 -9.41 -23.23 -23.39
C ALA A 81 -9.97 -23.65 -22.02
N GLY A 82 -10.31 -22.69 -21.14
CA GLY A 82 -10.88 -22.94 -19.82
C GLY A 82 -9.85 -23.32 -18.75
N ARG A 83 -8.58 -22.94 -18.91
CA ARG A 83 -7.49 -23.24 -17.95
C ARG A 83 -7.13 -22.00 -17.13
N GLU A 84 -6.74 -22.21 -15.88
CA GLU A 84 -6.13 -21.16 -15.06
C GLU A 84 -4.74 -20.82 -15.60
N THR A 85 -4.46 -19.52 -15.72
CA THR A 85 -3.17 -19.04 -16.23
C THR A 85 -2.19 -18.79 -15.09
N LEU A 86 -2.56 -17.94 -14.13
CA LEU A 86 -1.84 -17.77 -12.88
C LEU A 86 -2.40 -18.71 -11.81
N ASP A 87 -1.53 -19.18 -10.93
CA ASP A 87 -1.88 -20.00 -9.78
C ASP A 87 -1.86 -19.17 -8.48
N GLY A 88 -1.11 -18.07 -8.48
CA GLY A 88 -1.18 -17.06 -7.43
C GLY A 88 -0.65 -15.68 -7.85
N PHE A 89 -1.02 -14.63 -7.13
CA PHE A 89 -0.40 -13.32 -7.30
C PHE A 89 -0.33 -12.48 -6.03
N ILE A 90 0.67 -11.60 -5.98
CA ILE A 90 0.83 -10.58 -4.95
C ILE A 90 0.57 -9.21 -5.57
N ALA A 91 -0.49 -8.54 -5.13
CA ALA A 91 -0.78 -7.16 -5.49
C ALA A 91 -0.32 -6.23 -4.36
N ASN A 92 0.87 -5.65 -4.57
CA ASN A 92 1.57 -4.80 -3.63
C ASN A 92 1.25 -3.32 -3.83
N VAL A 93 1.00 -2.62 -2.72
CA VAL A 93 0.75 -1.16 -2.60
C VAL A 93 -0.29 -0.62 -3.58
N ALA A 94 -1.27 -1.45 -3.94
CA ALA A 94 -2.36 -1.06 -4.83
C ALA A 94 -3.42 -0.23 -4.10
N GLY A 95 -3.50 -0.37 -2.76
CA GLY A 95 -4.62 0.08 -1.92
C GLY A 95 -5.94 -0.55 -2.36
N GLY A 96 -7.05 0.10 -2.04
CA GLY A 96 -8.41 -0.33 -2.38
C GLY A 96 -8.75 -0.22 -3.86
N MET A 97 -7.92 0.47 -4.65
CA MET A 97 -8.26 0.82 -6.01
C MET A 97 -8.10 -0.32 -7.02
N ARG A 98 -8.96 -0.31 -8.04
CA ARG A 98 -8.70 -0.90 -9.36
C ARG A 98 -7.99 0.14 -10.24
N GLY A 99 -7.62 -0.18 -11.48
CA GLY A 99 -7.02 0.81 -12.39
C GLY A 99 -7.81 1.04 -13.68
N GLU A 100 -7.48 2.14 -14.36
CA GLU A 100 -8.15 2.60 -15.59
C GLU A 100 -7.55 1.94 -16.84
N PHE A 101 -7.64 0.62 -16.92
CA PHE A 101 -6.95 -0.17 -17.94
C PHE A 101 -7.80 -0.53 -19.15
N ASN A 102 -9.14 -0.46 -19.03
CA ASN A 102 -10.06 -0.92 -20.08
C ASN A 102 -11.20 0.07 -20.34
N GLN A 103 -11.06 1.30 -19.88
CA GLN A 103 -12.07 2.35 -20.01
C GLN A 103 -11.71 3.29 -21.15
N ARG A 104 -12.72 3.86 -21.80
CA ARG A 104 -12.52 4.90 -22.79
C ARG A 104 -11.75 6.07 -22.18
N PHE A 105 -10.61 6.44 -22.79
CA PHE A 105 -9.66 7.44 -22.28
C PHE A 105 -9.03 7.11 -20.91
N GLY A 106 -9.01 5.83 -20.50
CA GLY A 106 -8.38 5.40 -19.27
C GLY A 106 -6.89 5.77 -19.22
N GLN A 107 -6.43 6.24 -18.06
CA GLN A 107 -5.05 6.67 -17.88
C GLN A 107 -4.30 5.70 -16.96
N ASN A 108 -3.50 4.82 -17.57
CA ASN A 108 -2.74 3.77 -16.86
C ASN A 108 -1.76 4.30 -15.79
N SER A 109 -1.31 5.56 -15.89
CA SER A 109 -0.39 6.18 -14.93
C SER A 109 -1.09 6.92 -13.77
N LYS A 110 -2.41 6.90 -13.73
CA LYS A 110 -3.21 7.69 -12.80
C LYS A 110 -3.24 7.08 -11.40
N ASP A 111 -2.95 7.89 -10.40
CA ASP A 111 -2.56 7.43 -9.08
C ASP A 111 -3.41 7.96 -7.91
N ARG A 112 -4.25 8.99 -8.13
CA ARG A 112 -5.01 9.65 -7.05
C ARG A 112 -6.42 9.08 -6.85
N ASN A 113 -6.80 8.91 -5.57
CA ASN A 113 -8.12 8.41 -5.15
C ASN A 113 -9.30 9.30 -5.57
N ASN A 114 -9.06 10.60 -5.76
CA ASN A 114 -10.07 11.57 -6.17
C ASN A 114 -10.24 11.67 -7.70
N MET A 115 -9.58 10.81 -8.46
CA MET A 115 -9.73 10.82 -9.92
C MET A 115 -10.28 9.51 -10.48
N MET A 116 -10.40 8.44 -9.68
CA MET A 116 -10.77 7.08 -10.13
C MET A 116 -12.22 6.94 -10.62
N HIS A 117 -12.42 6.04 -11.59
CA HIS A 117 -13.74 5.70 -12.12
C HIS A 117 -14.51 4.58 -11.36
N GLN A 118 -13.80 3.76 -10.61
CA GLN A 118 -14.39 2.60 -9.92
C GLN A 118 -13.65 2.36 -8.63
N LEU A 119 -14.33 2.61 -7.51
CA LEU A 119 -13.81 2.35 -6.19
C LEU A 119 -14.48 1.09 -5.61
N PHE A 120 -15.79 0.97 -5.74
CA PHE A 120 -16.52 -0.22 -5.35
C PHE A 120 -16.57 -1.26 -6.50
N PRO A 121 -16.49 -2.57 -6.23
CA PRO A 121 -16.14 -3.20 -4.94
C PRO A 121 -14.62 -3.20 -4.66
N PHE A 122 -14.27 -3.17 -3.36
CA PHE A 122 -12.88 -3.10 -2.87
C PHE A 122 -12.35 -4.42 -2.32
N ALA A 123 -13.20 -5.14 -1.57
CA ALA A 123 -12.87 -6.35 -0.84
C ALA A 123 -13.03 -7.61 -1.69
N SER A 124 -12.37 -8.70 -1.30
CA SER A 124 -12.50 -10.00 -2.00
C SER A 124 -13.93 -10.54 -1.95
N ILE A 125 -14.64 -10.31 -0.84
CA ILE A 125 -15.98 -10.83 -0.59
C ILE A 125 -17.10 -9.86 -0.97
N GLU A 126 -18.32 -10.38 -1.11
CA GLU A 126 -19.50 -9.57 -1.41
C GLU A 126 -19.78 -8.58 -0.30
N GLN A 127 -19.99 -7.33 -0.72
CA GLN A 127 -20.42 -6.23 0.12
C GLN A 127 -21.59 -5.54 -0.55
N THR A 128 -22.32 -4.75 0.24
CA THR A 128 -23.35 -3.83 -0.25
C THR A 128 -22.95 -2.43 0.17
N ASP A 129 -22.91 -1.50 -0.78
CA ASP A 129 -22.72 -0.09 -0.50
C ASP A 129 -24.03 0.49 0.08
N PRO A 130 -24.07 0.97 1.34
CA PRO A 130 -25.29 1.46 1.95
C PRO A 130 -25.82 2.77 1.34
N GLU A 131 -25.04 3.46 0.50
CA GLU A 131 -25.44 4.72 -0.13
C GLU A 131 -25.96 4.56 -1.56
N THR A 132 -25.44 3.60 -2.31
CA THR A 132 -25.89 3.33 -3.70
C THR A 132 -26.74 2.07 -3.82
N GLU A 133 -26.76 1.23 -2.78
CA GLU A 133 -27.38 -0.11 -2.77
C GLU A 133 -26.71 -1.12 -3.72
N ASP A 134 -25.60 -0.73 -4.37
CA ASP A 134 -24.82 -1.62 -5.23
C ASP A 134 -24.23 -2.76 -4.40
N THR A 135 -24.33 -3.98 -4.93
CA THR A 135 -23.76 -5.18 -4.33
C THR A 135 -22.71 -5.78 -5.25
N GLY A 136 -21.57 -6.16 -4.70
CA GLY A 136 -20.51 -6.79 -5.46
C GLY A 136 -19.26 -7.10 -4.65
N SER A 137 -18.33 -7.81 -5.27
CA SER A 137 -17.03 -8.15 -4.72
C SER A 137 -15.93 -8.08 -5.76
N LEU A 138 -14.69 -7.94 -5.29
CA LEU A 138 -13.52 -7.98 -6.15
C LEU A 138 -13.32 -9.37 -6.76
N HIS A 139 -13.72 -10.45 -6.08
CA HIS A 139 -13.49 -11.82 -6.54
C HIS A 139 -14.73 -12.52 -7.08
N GLY A 140 -15.87 -11.84 -7.20
CA GLY A 140 -17.17 -12.49 -7.44
C GLY A 140 -17.21 -13.37 -8.70
N ARG A 141 -16.48 -12.99 -9.76
CA ARG A 141 -16.34 -13.81 -10.97
C ARG A 141 -15.47 -15.05 -10.75
N LEU A 142 -14.34 -14.88 -10.04
CA LEU A 142 -13.44 -15.97 -9.67
C LEU A 142 -14.17 -16.98 -8.77
N ASP A 143 -14.83 -16.50 -7.73
CA ASP A 143 -15.56 -17.32 -6.76
C ASP A 143 -16.74 -18.04 -7.42
N GLY A 144 -17.51 -17.32 -8.26
CA GLY A 144 -18.64 -17.89 -9.00
C GLY A 144 -18.25 -19.03 -9.94
N ARG A 145 -17.02 -19.02 -10.46
CA ARG A 145 -16.45 -20.11 -11.28
C ARG A 145 -15.75 -21.19 -10.44
N GLY A 146 -15.52 -20.96 -9.16
CA GLY A 146 -14.73 -21.85 -8.30
C GLY A 146 -13.23 -21.83 -8.63
N SER A 147 -12.69 -20.66 -8.98
CA SER A 147 -11.25 -20.49 -9.25
C SER A 147 -10.41 -20.82 -8.02
N ASN A 148 -9.26 -21.46 -8.25
CA ASN A 148 -8.29 -21.80 -7.19
C ASN A 148 -7.20 -20.74 -6.97
N LEU A 149 -7.22 -19.64 -7.74
CA LEU A 149 -6.21 -18.59 -7.73
C LEU A 149 -5.96 -18.06 -6.30
N LYS A 150 -4.71 -18.10 -5.85
CA LYS A 150 -4.30 -17.60 -4.52
C LYS A 150 -3.88 -16.13 -4.59
N ILE A 151 -4.39 -15.30 -3.70
CA ILE A 151 -4.20 -13.85 -3.79
C ILE A 151 -3.71 -13.28 -2.46
N MET A 152 -2.62 -12.52 -2.51
CA MET A 152 -2.16 -11.70 -1.39
C MET A 152 -2.22 -10.22 -1.76
N TYR A 153 -2.93 -9.44 -0.96
CA TYR A 153 -2.93 -7.98 -1.03
C TYR A 153 -2.03 -7.42 0.07
N THR A 154 -0.88 -6.87 -0.30
CA THR A 154 0.06 -6.26 0.66
C THR A 154 0.00 -4.75 0.51
N ASN A 155 -0.20 -4.00 1.59
CA ASN A 155 -0.25 -2.53 1.57
C ASN A 155 0.64 -1.94 2.66
N THR A 156 1.21 -0.77 2.37
CA THR A 156 1.97 -0.02 3.36
C THR A 156 1.10 1.06 3.99
N SER A 157 1.64 1.75 4.98
CA SER A 157 0.95 2.84 5.67
C SER A 157 0.63 3.99 4.71
N ALA A 158 1.38 4.15 3.62
CA ALA A 158 1.08 5.13 2.59
C ALA A 158 -0.29 4.93 1.94
N GLU A 159 -0.71 3.70 1.65
CA GLU A 159 -2.05 3.45 1.08
C GLU A 159 -3.17 3.65 2.11
N TYR A 160 -2.90 3.40 3.39
CA TYR A 160 -3.85 3.74 4.45
C TYR A 160 -4.01 5.25 4.61
N HIS A 161 -2.93 6.04 4.48
CA HIS A 161 -3.00 7.49 4.51
C HIS A 161 -3.49 8.12 3.18
N ARG A 162 -3.57 7.30 2.11
CA ARG A 162 -4.42 7.56 0.93
C ARG A 162 -5.88 7.17 1.16
N VAL A 163 -6.19 6.61 2.33
CA VAL A 163 -7.53 6.38 2.93
C VAL A 163 -8.36 5.34 2.19
N ASP A 164 -7.76 4.56 1.27
CA ASP A 164 -8.45 3.50 0.54
C ASP A 164 -8.01 2.08 0.91
N ALA A 165 -6.87 1.88 1.58
CA ALA A 165 -6.41 0.53 1.93
C ALA A 165 -7.29 -0.19 2.96
N SER A 166 -7.87 0.55 3.91
CA SER A 166 -8.79 -0.03 4.90
C SER A 166 -10.03 -0.64 4.25
N LEU A 167 -10.49 -0.11 3.11
CA LEU A 167 -11.64 -0.63 2.39
C LEU A 167 -11.43 -2.04 1.81
N LEU A 168 -10.20 -2.59 1.84
CA LEU A 168 -9.99 -4.00 1.53
C LEU A 168 -10.56 -4.92 2.61
N HIS A 169 -10.60 -4.45 3.86
CA HIS A 169 -10.89 -5.26 5.04
C HIS A 169 -11.88 -4.61 6.02
N THR A 170 -12.58 -3.55 5.60
CA THR A 170 -13.77 -3.01 6.26
C THR A 170 -14.98 -3.03 5.35
N ASP A 171 -16.18 -2.75 5.88
CA ASP A 171 -17.33 -2.37 5.05
C ASP A 171 -17.16 -0.99 4.38
N PRO A 172 -17.95 -0.68 3.32
CA PRO A 172 -17.75 0.53 2.52
C PRO A 172 -17.85 1.85 3.31
N ASP A 173 -18.54 1.84 4.45
CA ASP A 173 -18.65 2.98 5.37
C ASP A 173 -17.74 2.89 6.61
N GLY A 174 -16.85 1.90 6.67
CA GLY A 174 -15.74 1.84 7.63
C GLY A 174 -16.18 1.64 9.07
N ARG A 175 -17.24 0.86 9.30
CA ARG A 175 -17.84 0.63 10.61
C ARG A 175 -17.53 -0.74 11.19
N ARG A 176 -17.26 -1.74 10.36
CA ARG A 176 -16.93 -3.10 10.82
C ARG A 176 -15.81 -3.70 10.01
N ASP A 177 -15.04 -4.56 10.67
CA ASP A 177 -14.07 -5.43 10.02
C ASP A 177 -14.79 -6.47 9.16
N ILE A 178 -14.11 -6.93 8.11
CA ILE A 178 -14.59 -8.03 7.28
C ILE A 178 -13.53 -9.13 7.14
N HIS A 179 -14.01 -10.36 7.02
CA HIS A 179 -13.15 -11.51 6.75
C HIS A 179 -13.01 -11.73 5.25
N GLN A 180 -11.80 -12.06 4.82
CA GLN A 180 -11.50 -12.33 3.42
C GLN A 180 -11.92 -13.75 3.02
N GLY A 181 -12.06 -13.99 1.71
CA GLY A 181 -12.26 -15.34 1.18
C GLY A 181 -11.07 -16.27 1.47
N SER A 182 -11.30 -17.58 1.45
CA SER A 182 -10.29 -18.59 1.82
C SER A 182 -9.02 -18.51 0.98
N ASN A 183 -9.11 -18.10 -0.29
CA ASN A 183 -7.99 -17.93 -1.22
C ASN A 183 -7.34 -16.54 -1.16
N THR A 184 -7.66 -15.73 -0.15
CA THR A 184 -7.17 -14.35 0.00
C THR A 184 -6.43 -14.17 1.31
N ARG A 185 -5.36 -13.37 1.26
CA ARG A 185 -4.74 -12.75 2.44
C ARG A 185 -4.57 -11.25 2.24
N VAL A 186 -4.73 -10.49 3.31
CA VAL A 186 -4.44 -9.06 3.34
C VAL A 186 -3.35 -8.83 4.38
N TYR A 187 -2.28 -8.18 3.99
CA TYR A 187 -1.15 -7.87 4.87
C TYR A 187 -0.86 -6.38 4.85
N HIS A 188 -0.60 -5.83 6.03
CA HIS A 188 -0.15 -4.46 6.21
C HIS A 188 1.29 -4.42 6.69
N PHE A 189 2.16 -3.69 5.99
CA PHE A 189 3.53 -3.41 6.45
C PHE A 189 3.55 -2.06 7.16
N ALA A 190 3.54 -2.11 8.49
CA ALA A 190 3.34 -0.97 9.37
C ALA A 190 4.49 0.05 9.28
N GLY A 191 4.17 1.34 9.43
CA GLY A 191 5.10 2.48 9.41
C GLY A 191 5.89 2.70 8.11
N THR A 192 5.54 2.01 7.02
CA THR A 192 6.33 2.04 5.76
C THR A 192 5.72 2.93 4.67
N GLU A 193 6.58 3.45 3.79
CA GLU A 193 6.16 4.30 2.67
C GLU A 193 5.68 3.48 1.45
N HIS A 194 5.20 4.15 0.39
CA HIS A 194 4.79 3.44 -0.83
C HIS A 194 6.01 2.75 -1.48
N GLY A 195 7.12 3.48 -1.49
CA GLY A 195 8.50 3.07 -1.84
C GLY A 195 9.08 2.02 -0.91
N ILE A 196 10.22 1.48 -1.30
CA ILE A 196 11.18 0.96 -0.31
C ILE A 196 11.85 2.19 0.31
N GLY A 197 12.15 2.14 1.60
CA GLY A 197 12.83 3.23 2.29
C GLY A 197 14.14 3.66 1.63
N VAL A 198 14.53 4.91 1.86
CA VAL A 198 15.67 5.56 1.23
C VAL A 198 16.86 5.59 2.18
N TRP A 199 18.03 5.17 1.69
CA TRP A 199 19.28 5.30 2.42
C TRP A 199 20.38 5.88 1.52
N PRO A 200 21.24 6.82 2.01
CA PRO A 200 21.26 7.42 3.35
C PRO A 200 20.03 8.31 3.65
N PRO A 201 19.74 8.62 4.94
CA PRO A 201 18.63 9.49 5.34
C PRO A 201 18.67 10.84 4.61
N THR A 202 17.54 11.23 4.01
CA THR A 202 17.41 12.46 3.22
C THR A 202 15.97 12.95 3.24
N ASP A 203 15.76 14.24 3.04
CA ASP A 203 14.45 14.84 2.83
C ASP A 203 14.14 15.10 1.34
N ASN A 204 15.02 14.68 0.43
CA ASN A 204 14.84 14.88 -1.01
C ASN A 204 14.18 13.65 -1.66
N GLY A 205 13.28 13.90 -2.61
CA GLY A 205 12.70 12.87 -3.48
C GLY A 205 13.60 12.54 -4.67
N PHE A 206 13.34 11.39 -5.30
CA PHE A 206 14.00 10.98 -6.54
C PHE A 206 13.22 11.50 -7.76
N ILE A 207 13.63 12.63 -8.33
CA ILE A 207 13.01 13.16 -9.56
C ILE A 207 14.05 13.57 -10.60
N VAL A 208 13.68 13.41 -11.87
CA VAL A 208 14.53 13.72 -13.04
C VAL A 208 14.63 15.24 -13.28
N GLU A 209 13.59 16.00 -12.95
CA GLU A 209 13.56 17.46 -13.10
C GLU A 209 12.60 18.10 -12.07
N GLY A 210 13.04 19.19 -11.42
CA GLY A 210 12.27 19.93 -10.41
C GLY A 210 12.82 19.78 -8.98
N ALA A 211 11.97 20.02 -7.97
CA ALA A 211 12.28 19.73 -6.57
C ALA A 211 11.10 18.98 -5.92
N GLU A 212 11.38 17.81 -5.36
CA GLU A 212 10.49 17.08 -4.47
C GLU A 212 11.21 16.98 -3.13
N ARG A 213 10.61 17.53 -2.08
CA ARG A 213 11.23 17.58 -0.76
C ARG A 213 10.17 17.34 0.32
N SER A 214 10.45 16.45 1.25
CA SER A 214 9.61 16.15 2.40
C SER A 214 9.92 17.07 3.56
N GLN A 215 8.93 17.29 4.43
CA GLN A 215 9.12 18.01 5.67
C GLN A 215 10.01 17.25 6.65
N ASN A 216 9.79 15.93 6.79
CA ASN A 216 10.63 15.06 7.61
C ASN A 216 11.62 14.29 6.72
N ILE A 217 12.59 13.63 7.35
CA ILE A 217 13.44 12.63 6.67
C ILE A 217 12.50 11.62 6.01
N ARG A 218 12.80 11.18 4.79
CA ARG A 218 12.06 10.11 4.12
C ARG A 218 12.02 8.83 4.96
N SER A 219 11.07 7.94 4.68
CA SER A 219 11.09 6.63 5.33
C SER A 219 12.41 5.94 4.95
N ILE A 220 13.03 5.30 5.94
CA ILE A 220 14.28 4.56 5.78
C ILE A 220 14.06 3.05 5.93
N ILE A 221 12.81 2.61 6.11
CA ILE A 221 12.46 1.23 6.38
C ILE A 221 12.37 0.44 5.08
N ASP A 222 13.08 -0.67 5.04
CA ASP A 222 13.06 -1.61 3.92
C ASP A 222 12.12 -2.80 4.24
N TYR A 223 10.92 -2.82 3.64
CA TYR A 223 9.97 -3.93 3.81
C TYR A 223 10.23 -5.12 2.88
N THR A 224 11.29 -5.11 2.05
CA THR A 224 11.56 -6.22 1.12
C THR A 224 11.69 -7.59 1.80
N PRO A 225 12.23 -7.73 3.02
CA PRO A 225 12.22 -9.02 3.73
C PRO A 225 10.80 -9.59 3.95
N LEU A 226 9.84 -8.72 4.32
CA LEU A 226 8.44 -9.13 4.52
C LEU A 226 7.79 -9.59 3.20
N LEU A 227 8.13 -8.93 2.08
CA LEU A 227 7.68 -9.34 0.75
C LEU A 227 8.28 -10.68 0.30
N ARG A 228 9.54 -10.95 0.63
CA ARG A 228 10.18 -12.24 0.35
C ARG A 228 9.47 -13.37 1.07
N ALA A 229 9.13 -13.18 2.35
CA ALA A 229 8.32 -14.14 3.11
C ALA A 229 6.94 -14.35 2.46
N CYS A 230 6.28 -13.29 1.97
CA CYS A 230 5.03 -13.43 1.22
C CYS A 230 5.18 -14.30 -0.04
N LEU A 231 6.26 -14.15 -0.81
CA LEU A 231 6.51 -14.96 -1.99
C LEU A 231 6.71 -16.44 -1.65
N ILE A 232 7.53 -16.75 -0.64
CA ILE A 232 7.75 -18.13 -0.20
C ILE A 232 6.47 -18.76 0.35
N ASN A 233 5.69 -18.01 1.12
CA ASN A 233 4.39 -18.46 1.60
C ASN A 233 3.37 -18.66 0.48
N MET A 234 3.38 -17.83 -0.56
CA MET A 234 2.55 -18.02 -1.76
C MET A 234 2.91 -19.31 -2.48
N ASP A 235 4.21 -19.55 -2.67
CA ASP A 235 4.69 -20.74 -3.35
C ASP A 235 4.26 -22.01 -2.60
N ALA A 236 4.53 -22.09 -1.30
CA ALA A 236 4.08 -23.23 -0.47
C ALA A 236 2.55 -23.37 -0.42
N TRP A 237 1.81 -22.28 -0.50
CA TRP A 237 0.34 -22.33 -0.56
C TRP A 237 -0.15 -22.97 -1.85
N VAL A 238 0.47 -22.63 -2.98
CA VAL A 238 0.08 -23.12 -4.29
C VAL A 238 0.57 -24.56 -4.53
N THR A 239 1.83 -24.85 -4.21
CA THR A 239 2.48 -26.12 -4.57
C THR A 239 2.26 -27.23 -3.54
N GLU A 240 2.19 -26.89 -2.24
CA GLU A 240 2.07 -27.85 -1.14
C GLU A 240 0.68 -27.81 -0.46
N GLY A 241 -0.15 -26.82 -0.77
CA GLY A 241 -1.40 -26.56 -0.05
C GLY A 241 -1.18 -26.06 1.38
N LYS A 242 0.05 -25.63 1.72
CA LYS A 242 0.40 -25.14 3.06
C LYS A 242 -0.09 -23.70 3.21
N GLU A 243 -1.15 -23.50 3.98
CA GLU A 243 -1.71 -22.15 4.16
C GLU A 243 -0.66 -21.15 4.69
N PRO A 244 -0.62 -19.93 4.13
CA PRO A 244 0.18 -18.84 4.67
C PRO A 244 -0.39 -18.40 6.03
N PRO A 245 0.33 -17.58 6.80
CA PRO A 245 -0.24 -16.93 7.98
C PRO A 245 -1.61 -16.29 7.72
N ALA A 246 -2.41 -16.10 8.76
CA ALA A 246 -3.67 -15.38 8.64
C ALA A 246 -3.41 -13.93 8.22
N SER A 247 -4.41 -13.28 7.62
CA SER A 247 -4.33 -11.85 7.29
C SER A 247 -3.94 -11.05 8.53
N GLU A 248 -2.98 -10.14 8.38
CA GLU A 248 -2.41 -9.35 9.47
C GLU A 248 -2.43 -7.88 9.07
N HIS A 249 -3.38 -7.15 9.64
CA HIS A 249 -3.68 -5.76 9.34
C HIS A 249 -4.42 -5.12 10.52
N PRO A 250 -4.38 -3.78 10.68
CA PRO A 250 -5.14 -3.09 11.71
C PRO A 250 -6.65 -3.36 11.60
N ARG A 251 -7.33 -3.42 12.74
CA ARG A 251 -8.75 -3.77 12.89
C ARG A 251 -9.51 -2.77 13.75
N ILE A 252 -10.80 -2.58 13.45
CA ILE A 252 -11.70 -1.70 14.20
C ILE A 252 -11.97 -2.29 15.59
N GLU A 253 -12.28 -3.59 15.66
CA GLU A 253 -12.63 -4.28 16.91
C GLU A 253 -11.49 -4.26 17.95
N GLU A 254 -10.25 -4.22 17.48
CA GLU A 254 -9.03 -4.20 18.32
C GLU A 254 -8.56 -2.78 18.64
N GLY A 255 -9.22 -1.74 18.07
CA GLY A 255 -8.82 -0.35 18.22
C GLY A 255 -7.51 0.00 17.51
N THR A 256 -6.99 -0.89 16.65
CA THR A 256 -5.77 -0.67 15.86
C THR A 256 -6.05 0.01 14.52
N LEU A 257 -7.32 0.21 14.15
CA LEU A 257 -7.77 0.97 12.98
C LEU A 257 -8.72 2.10 13.39
N VAL A 258 -8.40 3.35 13.04
CA VAL A 258 -9.10 4.55 13.54
C VAL A 258 -9.35 5.59 12.46
N HIS A 259 -10.27 6.52 12.74
CA HIS A 259 -10.47 7.67 11.87
C HIS A 259 -9.20 8.56 11.86
N PRO A 260 -8.76 9.09 10.69
CA PRO A 260 -7.49 9.84 10.58
C PRO A 260 -7.35 11.01 11.54
N SER A 261 -8.45 11.73 11.83
CA SER A 261 -8.41 12.86 12.77
C SER A 261 -7.96 12.49 14.18
N SER A 262 -8.05 11.21 14.56
CA SER A 262 -7.68 10.72 15.89
C SER A 262 -6.17 10.82 16.13
N LEU A 263 -5.37 10.71 15.07
CA LEU A 263 -3.90 10.72 15.18
C LEU A 263 -3.34 12.12 15.44
N GLN A 264 -4.11 13.18 15.15
CA GLN A 264 -3.72 14.57 15.36
C GLN A 264 -3.29 14.83 16.82
N ALA A 265 -3.95 14.20 17.80
CA ALA A 265 -3.67 14.39 19.21
C ALA A 265 -2.32 13.79 19.67
N VAL A 266 -1.79 12.81 18.93
CA VAL A 266 -0.48 12.22 19.17
C VAL A 266 0.58 13.09 18.52
N PHE A 267 0.48 13.31 17.21
CA PHE A 267 1.49 14.04 16.44
C PHE A 267 1.57 15.54 16.82
N SER A 268 0.51 16.16 17.34
CA SER A 268 0.60 17.54 17.85
C SER A 268 1.54 17.70 19.06
N LYS A 269 1.88 16.60 19.75
CA LYS A 269 2.78 16.60 20.91
C LYS A 269 4.22 16.29 20.53
N ILE A 270 4.47 15.75 19.33
CA ILE A 270 5.80 15.38 18.86
C ILE A 270 6.41 16.61 18.14
N PRO A 271 7.52 17.17 18.63
CA PRO A 271 8.16 18.31 17.98
C PRO A 271 8.51 18.00 16.51
N GLY A 272 8.08 18.87 15.60
CA GLY A 272 8.48 18.79 14.18
C GLY A 272 7.81 17.69 13.35
N SER A 273 6.90 16.87 13.89
CA SER A 273 6.18 15.89 13.06
C SER A 273 5.15 16.55 12.15
N ASN A 274 4.43 17.56 12.67
CA ASN A 274 3.16 18.06 12.12
C ASN A 274 2.19 16.90 11.79
N TYR A 275 0.99 17.20 11.32
CA TYR A 275 0.06 16.17 10.84
C TYR A 275 -0.76 16.79 9.69
N PRO A 276 -1.09 16.04 8.62
CA PRO A 276 -1.86 16.58 7.51
C PRO A 276 -3.20 17.15 7.96
N GLU A 277 -3.45 18.42 7.60
CA GLU A 277 -4.75 19.07 7.87
C GLU A 277 -5.90 18.38 7.14
N ARG A 278 -5.59 17.73 6.01
CA ARG A 278 -6.57 17.05 5.18
C ARG A 278 -5.99 15.76 4.60
N HIS A 279 -6.73 14.68 4.79
CA HIS A 279 -6.54 13.46 4.01
C HIS A 279 -7.39 13.53 2.75
N ALA A 280 -6.87 12.98 1.65
CA ALA A 280 -7.69 12.78 0.47
C ALA A 280 -8.63 11.61 0.77
N THR A 281 -9.94 11.85 0.86
CA THR A 281 -10.91 10.79 1.13
C THR A 281 -11.47 10.22 -0.17
N PRO A 282 -11.47 8.89 -0.38
CA PRO A 282 -12.18 8.25 -1.48
C PRO A 282 -13.67 8.62 -1.41
N ARG A 283 -14.26 8.96 -2.56
CA ARG A 283 -15.66 9.36 -2.67
C ARG A 283 -16.35 8.53 -3.72
N ARG A 284 -17.62 8.23 -3.49
CA ARG A 284 -18.52 7.68 -4.51
C ARG A 284 -18.57 8.62 -5.69
N ARG A 285 -18.60 8.04 -6.88
CA ARG A 285 -18.58 8.79 -8.14
C ARG A 285 -19.56 8.14 -9.09
N GLU A 286 -20.50 8.94 -9.56
CA GLU A 286 -21.54 8.48 -10.47
C GLU A 286 -21.04 8.66 -11.91
N PHE A 287 -20.82 7.54 -12.58
CA PHE A 287 -20.42 7.50 -13.99
C PHE A 287 -21.53 6.97 -14.91
N SER A 288 -22.60 6.43 -14.33
CA SER A 288 -23.76 5.78 -14.96
C SER A 288 -23.38 4.78 -16.05
N PRO A 289 -22.53 3.79 -15.76
CA PRO A 289 -22.23 2.74 -16.73
C PRO A 289 -23.53 2.04 -17.19
N SER A 290 -23.59 1.66 -18.46
CA SER A 290 -24.67 0.79 -18.94
C SER A 290 -24.47 -0.64 -18.44
N ASP A 291 -25.55 -1.39 -18.24
CA ASP A 291 -25.49 -2.79 -17.81
C ASP A 291 -24.53 -3.61 -18.68
N GLY A 292 -23.60 -4.31 -18.01
CA GLY A 292 -22.58 -5.13 -18.67
C GLY A 292 -21.41 -4.36 -19.31
N ASN A 293 -21.30 -3.05 -19.08
CA ASN A 293 -20.22 -2.21 -19.62
C ASN A 293 -19.59 -1.35 -18.52
N GLU A 294 -18.26 -1.29 -18.43
CA GLU A 294 -17.53 -0.44 -17.47
C GLU A 294 -17.28 1.00 -17.98
N HIS A 295 -17.76 1.35 -19.17
CA HIS A 295 -17.51 2.67 -19.74
C HIS A 295 -18.36 3.76 -19.07
N PRO A 296 -17.75 4.89 -18.68
CA PRO A 296 -18.47 6.01 -18.11
C PRO A 296 -19.35 6.69 -19.17
N ASN A 297 -20.59 6.97 -18.81
CA ASN A 297 -21.52 7.78 -19.61
C ASN A 297 -21.55 9.25 -19.15
N ILE A 298 -21.14 9.55 -17.90
CA ILE A 298 -21.07 10.90 -17.34
C ILE A 298 -19.61 11.27 -17.07
N LEU A 299 -19.14 12.38 -17.66
CA LEU A 299 -17.80 12.94 -17.45
C LEU A 299 -17.85 14.48 -17.42
N PRO A 300 -17.36 15.14 -16.36
CA PRO A 300 -16.84 14.57 -15.12
C PRO A 300 -17.98 13.90 -14.31
N PRO A 301 -17.68 12.87 -13.50
CA PRO A 301 -18.70 12.21 -12.69
C PRO A 301 -19.28 13.17 -11.64
N GLU A 302 -20.51 12.91 -11.23
CA GLU A 302 -21.04 13.55 -10.02
C GLU A 302 -20.32 12.98 -8.79
N ILE A 303 -19.97 13.85 -7.84
CA ILE A 303 -19.22 13.48 -6.65
C ILE A 303 -20.21 13.22 -5.51
N GLY A 304 -20.30 11.96 -5.10
CA GLY A 304 -21.11 11.51 -3.98
C GLY A 304 -20.40 11.62 -2.62
N LYS A 305 -20.99 10.93 -1.63
CA LYS A 305 -20.47 10.85 -0.26
C LYS A 305 -19.16 10.07 -0.16
N GLU A 306 -18.44 10.32 0.92
CA GLU A 306 -17.18 9.66 1.26
C GLU A 306 -17.38 8.19 1.63
N PHE A 307 -16.45 7.34 1.18
CA PHE A 307 -16.30 6.01 1.76
C PHE A 307 -15.65 6.13 3.15
N GLY A 308 -15.89 5.15 4.03
CA GLY A 308 -15.38 5.14 5.40
C GLY A 308 -13.93 4.70 5.50
N GLY A 309 -13.03 5.42 4.84
CA GLY A 309 -11.62 5.10 4.94
C GLY A 309 -11.02 5.45 6.30
N LEU A 310 -10.23 4.51 6.83
CA LEU A 310 -9.55 4.57 8.12
C LEU A 310 -8.03 4.38 7.97
N VAL A 311 -7.28 4.73 9.01
CA VAL A 311 -5.81 4.60 9.12
C VAL A 311 -5.41 3.75 10.33
N PRO A 312 -4.21 3.12 10.33
CA PRO A 312 -3.69 2.44 11.50
C PRO A 312 -3.58 3.40 12.69
N ALA A 313 -3.89 2.90 13.88
CA ALA A 313 -3.62 3.59 15.14
C ALA A 313 -2.12 3.56 15.44
N VAL A 314 -1.68 4.51 16.27
CA VAL A 314 -0.28 4.63 16.70
C VAL A 314 -0.17 4.64 18.22
N ASN A 315 0.99 4.20 18.73
CA ASN A 315 1.36 4.34 20.14
C ASN A 315 1.76 5.79 20.47
N SER A 316 2.18 6.03 21.72
CA SER A 316 2.64 7.36 22.16
C SER A 316 3.89 7.88 21.45
N ASP A 317 4.65 6.98 20.82
CA ASP A 317 5.85 7.32 20.06
C ASP A 317 5.53 7.75 18.62
N GLY A 318 4.31 7.50 18.15
CA GLY A 318 3.89 7.76 16.78
C GLY A 318 4.13 6.59 15.82
N ASN A 319 4.51 5.40 16.34
CA ASN A 319 4.64 4.17 15.57
C ASN A 319 3.32 3.39 15.58
N GLU A 320 3.00 2.79 14.43
CA GLU A 320 1.76 2.01 14.26
C GLU A 320 1.76 0.74 15.10
N ILE A 321 0.58 0.33 15.57
CA ILE A 321 0.40 -0.78 16.53
C ILE A 321 -0.37 -1.98 15.98
N GLY A 322 -0.68 -1.99 14.68
CA GLY A 322 -1.39 -3.10 14.03
C GLY A 322 -0.81 -3.41 12.65
N GLY A 323 -0.92 -4.67 12.23
CA GLY A 323 -0.26 -5.19 11.03
C GLY A 323 1.11 -5.79 11.33
N ILE A 324 1.84 -6.12 10.27
CA ILE A 324 3.19 -6.69 10.34
C ILE A 324 4.19 -5.55 10.55
N ILE A 325 4.77 -5.50 11.75
CA ILE A 325 5.71 -4.47 12.18
C ILE A 325 7.13 -4.98 11.93
N ALA A 326 7.93 -4.26 11.14
CA ALA A 326 9.33 -4.60 10.90
C ALA A 326 10.15 -4.49 12.21
N PRO A 327 11.19 -5.31 12.43
CA PRO A 327 11.98 -5.28 13.66
C PRO A 327 12.52 -3.89 14.03
N GLU A 328 12.90 -3.09 13.04
CA GLU A 328 13.43 -1.74 13.19
C GLU A 328 12.38 -0.69 13.63
N ILE A 329 11.09 -1.04 13.51
CA ILE A 329 9.97 -0.25 14.03
C ILE A 329 9.51 -0.80 15.40
N ALA A 330 9.55 -2.13 15.58
CA ALA A 330 9.20 -2.79 16.83
C ALA A 330 10.16 -2.39 17.97
N VAL A 331 11.44 -2.20 17.63
CA VAL A 331 12.49 -1.70 18.52
C VAL A 331 12.97 -0.35 17.99
N PRO A 332 12.26 0.75 18.28
CA PRO A 332 12.42 2.00 17.55
C PRO A 332 13.56 2.88 18.08
N VAL A 333 14.27 3.54 17.16
CA VAL A 333 15.11 4.72 17.41
C VAL A 333 14.50 6.01 16.82
N ALA A 334 13.38 5.87 16.12
CA ALA A 334 12.60 6.95 15.52
C ALA A 334 11.12 6.55 15.43
N ALA A 335 10.26 7.53 15.17
CA ALA A 335 8.92 7.26 14.69
C ALA A 335 8.92 7.16 13.16
N HIS A 336 8.30 6.10 12.62
CA HIS A 336 8.19 5.84 11.19
C HIS A 336 6.73 5.91 10.76
N THR A 337 6.46 6.75 9.77
CA THR A 337 5.11 7.03 9.29
C THR A 337 4.99 6.70 7.80
N GLY A 338 3.84 6.19 7.36
CA GLY A 338 3.52 6.04 5.93
C GLY A 338 3.30 7.33 5.17
N TRP A 339 3.41 8.46 5.87
CA TRP A 339 3.12 9.79 5.35
C TRP A 339 4.20 10.78 5.82
N THR A 340 4.46 11.80 5.01
CA THR A 340 5.15 13.03 5.41
C THR A 340 4.48 14.19 4.69
N LEU A 341 4.58 15.39 5.25
CA LEU A 341 4.14 16.60 4.57
C LEU A 341 5.17 17.04 3.51
N ARG A 342 4.73 17.89 2.60
CA ARG A 342 5.60 18.58 1.64
C ARG A 342 6.46 19.61 2.36
N HIS A 343 7.71 19.76 1.95
CA HIS A 343 8.56 20.83 2.45
C HIS A 343 8.04 22.20 1.97
N PRO A 344 8.12 23.28 2.78
CA PRO A 344 7.69 24.63 2.37
C PRO A 344 8.27 25.12 1.03
N ASP A 345 9.53 24.78 0.72
CA ASP A 345 10.22 25.15 -0.53
C ASP A 345 9.51 24.66 -1.81
N VAL A 346 8.77 23.55 -1.71
CA VAL A 346 8.01 22.96 -2.83
C VAL A 346 6.53 23.33 -2.81
N GLY A 347 6.10 24.16 -1.84
CA GLY A 347 4.74 24.66 -1.66
C GLY A 347 3.74 23.58 -1.22
N GLY A 348 2.60 24.01 -0.63
CA GLY A 348 1.59 23.09 -0.12
C GLY A 348 2.05 22.31 1.12
N ASP A 349 2.78 22.97 2.02
CA ASP A 349 3.38 22.47 3.26
C ASP A 349 2.42 21.76 4.23
N LYS A 350 1.10 21.98 4.08
CA LYS A 350 0.05 21.30 4.84
C LYS A 350 -0.50 20.05 4.15
N GLN A 351 -0.01 19.72 2.96
CA GLN A 351 -0.45 18.57 2.17
C GLN A 351 0.54 17.42 2.31
N LEU A 352 0.02 16.20 2.22
CA LEU A 352 0.84 15.00 2.08
C LEU A 352 1.75 15.13 0.86
N LEU A 353 3.01 14.75 1.02
CA LEU A 353 3.86 14.42 -0.10
C LEU A 353 3.46 13.02 -0.57
N VAL A 354 2.95 12.93 -1.80
CA VAL A 354 2.37 11.69 -2.33
C VAL A 354 3.43 10.57 -2.29
N PHE A 355 3.02 9.38 -1.86
CA PHE A 355 3.84 8.16 -1.74
C PHE A 355 4.92 8.16 -0.65
N ALA A 356 5.19 9.33 -0.07
CA ALA A 356 6.29 9.52 0.86
C ALA A 356 5.90 9.19 2.29
N GLY A 357 6.74 8.40 2.96
CA GLY A 357 6.73 8.24 4.40
C GLY A 357 7.75 9.13 5.09
N GLY A 358 7.64 9.20 6.41
CA GLY A 358 8.48 10.02 7.27
C GLY A 358 9.28 9.17 8.25
N THR A 359 10.45 9.67 8.61
CA THR A 359 11.25 9.25 9.76
C THR A 359 11.42 10.47 10.67
N ILE A 360 10.97 10.35 11.91
CA ILE A 360 11.01 11.42 12.93
C ILE A 360 11.87 10.91 14.09
N PRO A 361 13.18 11.24 14.10
CA PRO A 361 14.13 10.71 15.08
C PRO A 361 13.69 10.96 16.52
N PHE A 362 14.04 10.03 17.41
CA PHE A 362 13.97 10.30 18.84
C PHE A 362 15.15 11.19 19.24
N PRO A 363 15.01 11.97 20.34
CA PRO A 363 16.17 12.59 20.95
C PRO A 363 17.21 11.52 21.31
N THR A 364 18.50 11.78 21.08
CA THR A 364 19.56 10.83 21.43
C THR A 364 19.71 10.74 22.96
N THR A 365 19.64 11.88 23.66
CA THR A 365 19.85 11.98 25.12
C THR A 365 18.65 12.56 25.87
N GLN A 366 18.57 12.29 27.18
CA GLN A 366 17.52 12.86 28.04
C GLN A 366 17.55 14.40 28.03
N SER A 367 18.75 15.00 27.98
CA SER A 367 18.92 16.45 27.94
C SER A 367 18.32 17.07 26.67
N GLN A 368 18.56 16.44 25.52
CA GLN A 368 17.95 16.86 24.25
C GLN A 368 16.43 16.72 24.29
N ARG A 369 15.91 15.60 24.84
CA ARG A 369 14.47 15.37 25.00
C ARG A 369 13.80 16.49 25.79
N LEU A 370 14.33 16.79 26.98
CA LEU A 370 13.79 17.84 27.85
C LEU A 370 13.88 19.23 27.21
N SER A 371 14.97 19.51 26.50
CA SER A 371 15.18 20.80 25.82
C SER A 371 14.23 21.01 24.63
N ALA A 372 13.93 19.94 23.87
CA ALA A 372 12.99 19.97 22.76
C ALA A 372 11.52 19.87 23.21
N GLY A 373 11.27 19.50 24.47
CA GLY A 373 9.93 19.22 24.98
C GLY A 373 9.31 17.96 24.36
N ASP A 374 10.12 17.02 23.90
CA ASP A 374 9.65 15.78 23.27
C ASP A 374 9.11 14.82 24.35
N PRO A 375 7.86 14.35 24.24
CA PRO A 375 7.28 13.42 25.21
C PRO A 375 7.87 12.01 25.13
N ARG A 376 8.51 11.65 24.01
CA ARG A 376 9.01 10.29 23.73
C ARG A 376 10.35 10.08 24.44
N PRO A 377 10.56 8.98 25.17
CA PRO A 377 11.87 8.64 25.75
C PRO A 377 13.00 8.73 24.74
N SER A 378 14.15 9.28 25.15
CA SER A 378 15.35 9.35 24.29
C SER A 378 15.94 7.97 24.04
N ILE A 379 16.82 7.84 23.04
CA ILE A 379 17.53 6.58 22.75
C ILE A 379 18.29 6.10 24.01
N GLU A 380 19.02 7.00 24.68
CA GLU A 380 19.72 6.72 25.95
C GLU A 380 18.82 6.24 27.09
N GLU A 381 17.54 6.65 27.11
CA GLU A 381 16.59 6.23 28.15
C GLU A 381 15.93 4.88 27.83
N ARG A 382 15.96 4.47 26.55
CA ARG A 382 15.35 3.22 26.07
C ARG A 382 16.29 2.04 26.14
N TYR A 383 17.54 2.25 25.73
CA TYR A 383 18.50 1.16 25.52
C TYR A 383 19.73 1.42 26.37
N SER A 384 20.15 0.39 27.10
CA SER A 384 21.33 0.45 27.96
C SER A 384 22.63 0.48 27.17
N SER A 385 22.63 -0.07 25.96
CA SER A 385 23.75 -0.05 25.03
C SER A 385 23.29 -0.33 23.59
N ARG A 386 24.21 -0.21 22.63
CA ARG A 386 24.00 -0.62 21.24
C ARG A 386 23.73 -2.13 21.13
N ASP A 387 24.43 -2.95 21.92
CA ASP A 387 24.26 -4.40 21.87
C ASP A 387 22.88 -4.79 22.41
N ASP A 388 22.40 -4.14 23.48
CA ASP A 388 21.04 -4.31 24.01
C ASP A 388 19.96 -3.99 22.97
N TYR A 389 20.13 -2.88 22.22
CA TYR A 389 19.25 -2.55 21.11
C TYR A 389 19.24 -3.63 20.01
N LEU A 390 20.42 -4.11 19.59
CA LEU A 390 20.53 -5.10 18.53
C LEU A 390 20.03 -6.49 18.95
N ASP A 391 20.22 -6.88 20.20
CA ASP A 391 19.68 -8.12 20.75
C ASP A 391 18.14 -8.09 20.74
N GLN A 392 17.52 -6.97 21.13
CA GLN A 392 16.06 -6.79 21.05
C GLN A 392 15.55 -6.80 19.60
N VAL A 393 16.27 -6.17 18.66
CA VAL A 393 15.91 -6.23 17.22
C VAL A 393 15.97 -7.67 16.70
N LYS A 394 16.98 -8.42 17.11
CA LYS A 394 17.13 -9.83 16.73
C LYS A 394 15.97 -10.67 17.26
N GLU A 395 15.60 -10.50 18.53
CA GLU A 395 14.45 -11.18 19.12
C GLU A 395 13.16 -10.88 18.35
N ALA A 396 12.89 -9.60 18.04
CA ALA A 396 11.74 -9.21 17.23
C ALA A 396 11.76 -9.81 15.81
N ALA A 397 12.94 -9.94 15.20
CA ALA A 397 13.09 -10.60 13.91
C ALA A 397 12.82 -12.11 13.99
N GLU A 398 13.31 -12.78 15.03
CA GLU A 398 13.08 -14.21 15.29
C GLU A 398 11.58 -14.52 15.51
N GLU A 399 10.84 -13.65 16.22
CA GLU A 399 9.38 -13.77 16.39
C GLU A 399 8.63 -13.72 15.05
N LEU A 400 9.06 -12.86 14.12
CA LEU A 400 8.49 -12.81 12.76
C LEU A 400 8.84 -14.04 11.93
N VAL A 401 10.00 -14.67 12.16
CA VAL A 401 10.36 -15.94 11.52
C VAL A 401 9.45 -17.06 12.02
N GLU A 402 9.22 -17.15 13.33
CA GLU A 402 8.29 -18.14 13.91
C GLU A 402 6.87 -17.97 13.36
N SER A 403 6.45 -16.72 13.19
CA SER A 403 5.16 -16.36 12.61
C SER A 403 5.11 -16.46 11.07
N ARG A 404 6.24 -16.78 10.41
CA ARG A 404 6.43 -16.85 8.95
C ARG A 404 6.21 -15.54 8.19
N TYR A 405 6.36 -14.40 8.86
CA TYR A 405 6.35 -13.07 8.22
C TYR A 405 7.77 -12.59 7.85
N LEU A 406 8.81 -13.28 8.31
CA LEU A 406 10.20 -13.07 7.93
C LEU A 406 10.86 -14.42 7.59
N LEU A 407 11.89 -14.40 6.73
CA LEU A 407 12.70 -15.59 6.45
C LEU A 407 13.85 -15.69 7.46
N PRO A 408 14.31 -16.91 7.82
CA PRO A 408 15.44 -17.08 8.73
C PRO A 408 16.70 -16.32 8.30
N GLU A 409 17.00 -16.27 6.99
CA GLU A 409 18.16 -15.53 6.48
C GLU A 409 18.03 -14.00 6.58
N ASP A 410 16.82 -13.48 6.75
CA ASP A 410 16.57 -12.04 6.80
C ASP A 410 16.68 -11.48 8.24
N VAL A 411 16.87 -12.33 9.27
CA VAL A 411 17.17 -11.89 10.64
C VAL A 411 18.43 -11.01 10.69
N GLU A 412 19.51 -11.49 10.08
CA GLU A 412 20.79 -10.76 10.02
C GLU A 412 20.68 -9.50 9.13
N VAL A 413 19.76 -9.48 8.16
CA VAL A 413 19.47 -8.29 7.36
C VAL A 413 18.84 -7.22 8.26
N SER A 414 17.82 -7.57 9.06
CA SER A 414 17.19 -6.63 10.00
C SER A 414 18.17 -6.11 11.06
N VAL A 415 19.02 -6.98 11.64
CA VAL A 415 20.07 -6.55 12.58
C VAL A 415 21.06 -5.58 11.90
N SER A 416 21.44 -5.85 10.65
CA SER A 416 22.34 -4.97 9.88
C SER A 416 21.71 -3.61 9.57
N LEU A 417 20.42 -3.58 9.19
CA LEU A 417 19.67 -2.36 8.94
C LEU A 417 19.52 -1.54 10.23
N ALA A 418 19.15 -2.17 11.34
CA ALA A 418 19.03 -1.56 12.65
C ALA A 418 20.38 -1.00 13.16
N SER A 419 21.45 -1.77 13.02
CA SER A 419 22.83 -1.36 13.33
C SER A 419 23.19 -0.05 12.63
N ARG A 420 22.89 0.04 11.34
CA ARG A 420 23.14 1.23 10.53
C ARG A 420 22.29 2.43 10.97
N MET A 421 21.04 2.21 11.40
CA MET A 421 20.18 3.26 11.94
C MET A 421 20.69 3.77 13.29
N TRP A 422 21.12 2.86 14.17
CA TRP A 422 21.71 3.22 15.45
C TRP A 422 22.91 4.14 15.26
N ASP A 423 23.87 3.72 14.42
CA ASP A 423 25.10 4.48 14.17
C ASP A 423 24.74 5.88 13.64
N TRP A 424 23.79 5.98 12.70
CA TRP A 424 23.34 7.27 12.17
C TRP A 424 22.66 8.17 13.20
N PHE A 425 21.76 7.67 14.06
CA PHE A 425 20.99 8.53 14.97
C PHE A 425 21.69 8.80 16.31
N THR A 426 22.79 8.10 16.60
CA THR A 426 23.54 8.25 17.85
C THR A 426 24.91 8.89 17.66
N ASP A 427 25.49 8.86 16.45
CA ASP A 427 26.76 9.54 16.18
C ASP A 427 26.57 11.07 16.11
N SER A 428 27.37 11.78 16.89
CA SER A 428 27.30 13.23 17.10
C SER A 428 27.66 14.11 15.89
N ASP A 429 28.08 13.50 14.78
CA ASP A 429 28.58 14.18 13.57
C ASP A 429 27.61 14.07 12.37
N SER A 430 26.40 13.52 12.57
CA SER A 430 25.40 13.26 11.52
C SER A 430 24.35 14.36 11.33
#